data_AF-A0A386ZGP2-F1
#
_entry.id   AF-A0A386ZGP2-F1
#
_cell.length_a   1.000
_cell.length_b   1.000
_cell.length_c   1.000
_cell.angle_alpha   90.00
_cell.angle_beta   90.00
_cell.angle_gamma   90.00
#
_symmetry.space_group_name_H-M   'P 1'
#
loop_
_entity.id
_entity.type
_entity.pdbx_description
1 polymer ?
#
loop_
_entity_poly.entity_id
_entity_poly.type
_entity_poly.pdbx_seq_one_letter_code
_entity_poly.pdbx_strand_id
1 'polypeptide(L)'
;MTIAVLKNRLNPISEWVWSEDPTHEALVSLEDFLLVQKTRSVRRGSRTNAEPNIHPDTKRTYWFRSRLMCDHCDRRMFGKTRRVAAYYVCQPKKGNAPEGHPNGGSFFVREQDLLTHLDTFLNQHVFGAYRRTLLTADNPEERAEHARQQKLSMLRAQIADVEKRMKQLVRNLEVLDSSDRELVADINERRTELKNERTQLLEKLEAVETEVAQAPNPNLIDALPTGYVNVEEMPYELARQLFDAFRLEVRHNKTHHSARYRVTITGQGLQLANRIAHRAVAPVPHVAAPTDGDARIHGTRDAVPMHVVPPAGHDIDGNSTEQHLLAGQLVIEADFALSSRR
;
A
#
# COMPACT_ATOMS: atom_id res chain seq x y z
N MET A 1 -3.63 37.43 -27.28
CA MET A 1 -3.40 36.03 -26.87
C MET A 1 -4.45 35.65 -25.84
N THR A 2 -5.43 34.85 -26.26
CA THR A 2 -6.56 34.46 -25.42
C THR A 2 -6.14 33.31 -24.52
N ILE A 3 -5.88 33.58 -23.24
CA ILE A 3 -5.62 32.53 -22.25
C ILE A 3 -6.96 31.87 -21.95
N ALA A 4 -7.14 30.65 -22.47
CA ALA A 4 -8.24 29.79 -22.10
C ALA A 4 -8.12 29.45 -20.62
N VAL A 5 -8.94 30.07 -19.78
CA VAL A 5 -9.10 29.68 -18.38
C VAL A 5 -9.65 28.26 -18.35
N LEU A 6 -8.78 27.30 -18.02
CA LEU A 6 -9.15 25.93 -17.66
C LEU A 6 -9.96 26.00 -16.35
N LYS A 7 -11.26 26.25 -16.47
CA LYS A 7 -12.19 26.25 -15.34
C LYS A 7 -12.08 24.90 -14.61
N ASN A 8 -11.67 24.96 -13.35
CA ASN A 8 -11.78 23.90 -12.34
C ASN A 8 -10.62 22.87 -12.24
N ARG A 9 -9.36 23.33 -12.30
CA ARG A 9 -8.22 22.58 -11.71
C ARG A 9 -7.78 23.28 -10.42
N LEU A 10 -7.39 22.50 -9.41
CA LEU A 10 -6.74 23.04 -8.20
C LEU A 10 -5.37 23.57 -8.62
N ASN A 11 -5.03 24.79 -8.20
CA ASN A 11 -3.68 25.31 -8.39
C ASN A 11 -2.68 24.41 -7.66
N PRO A 12 -1.48 24.15 -8.22
CA PRO A 12 -0.40 23.51 -7.49
C PRO A 12 -0.05 24.34 -6.25
N ILE A 13 0.44 23.69 -5.19
CA ILE A 13 0.73 24.34 -3.90
C ILE A 13 1.71 25.51 -4.06
N SER A 14 2.65 25.40 -5.00
CA SER A 14 3.61 26.45 -5.35
C SER A 14 2.98 27.74 -5.90
N GLU A 15 1.73 27.68 -6.35
CA GLU A 15 0.96 28.83 -6.87
C GLU A 15 -0.04 29.37 -5.84
N TRP A 16 -0.01 28.89 -4.59
CA TRP A 16 -0.90 29.38 -3.54
C TRP A 16 -0.33 30.64 -2.90
N VAL A 17 -1.18 31.65 -2.75
CA VAL A 17 -0.85 32.89 -2.03
C VAL A 17 -1.32 32.74 -0.58
N TRP A 18 -0.39 32.86 0.36
CA TRP A 18 -0.65 32.77 1.80
C TRP A 18 -0.66 34.18 2.40
N SER A 19 -1.59 34.45 3.32
CA SER A 19 -1.56 35.67 4.14
C SER A 19 -0.50 35.51 5.23
N GLU A 20 0.28 36.55 5.49
CA GLU A 20 1.24 36.58 6.60
C GLU A 20 0.54 36.71 7.96
N ASP A 21 -0.67 37.30 7.98
CA ASP A 21 -1.45 37.51 9.19
C ASP A 21 -2.69 36.58 9.21
N PRO A 22 -2.77 35.60 10.13
CA PRO A 22 -3.90 34.69 10.23
C PRO A 22 -5.11 35.40 10.86
N THR A 23 -6.15 35.66 10.05
CA THR A 23 -7.38 36.32 10.50
C THR A 23 -8.23 35.45 11.44
N HIS A 24 -7.97 34.15 11.51
CA HIS A 24 -8.67 33.21 12.41
C HIS A 24 -7.71 32.13 12.91
N GLU A 25 -8.07 31.51 14.04
CA GLU A 25 -7.38 30.34 14.54
C GLU A 25 -7.40 29.21 13.49
N ALA A 26 -6.28 28.50 13.34
CA ALA A 26 -6.16 27.42 12.38
C ALA A 26 -6.94 26.19 12.86
N LEU A 27 -7.88 25.70 12.04
CA LEU A 27 -8.67 24.49 12.37
C LEU A 27 -7.81 23.21 12.36
N VAL A 28 -6.73 23.21 11.59
CA VAL A 28 -5.74 22.13 11.47
C VAL A 28 -4.37 22.75 11.24
N SER A 29 -3.29 22.05 11.60
CA SER A 29 -1.95 22.52 11.31
C SER A 29 -1.69 22.53 9.79
N LEU A 30 -0.83 23.44 9.32
CA LEU A 30 -0.42 23.49 7.93
C LEU A 30 0.27 22.18 7.50
N GLU A 31 1.06 21.60 8.40
CA GLU A 31 1.73 20.32 8.20
C GLU A 31 0.73 19.18 7.97
N ASP A 32 -0.29 19.05 8.82
CA ASP A 32 -1.36 18.06 8.66
C ASP A 32 -2.13 18.29 7.37
N PHE A 33 -2.42 19.55 7.03
CA PHE A 33 -3.12 19.89 5.80
C PHE A 33 -2.31 19.44 4.57
N LEU A 34 -1.01 19.70 4.53
CA LEU A 34 -0.13 19.28 3.44
C LEU A 34 0.02 17.75 3.37
N LEU A 35 0.16 17.08 4.52
CA LEU A 35 0.21 15.62 4.62
C LEU A 35 -1.07 14.97 4.06
N VAL A 36 -2.23 15.55 4.37
CA VAL A 36 -3.52 15.11 3.83
C VAL A 36 -3.62 15.36 2.33
N GLN A 37 -3.16 16.51 1.81
CA GLN A 37 -3.16 16.75 0.35
C GLN A 37 -2.31 15.73 -0.41
N LYS A 38 -1.14 15.33 0.12
CA LYS A 38 -0.31 14.25 -0.43
C LYS A 38 -1.07 12.92 -0.50
N THR A 39 -1.84 12.60 0.53
CA THR A 39 -2.63 11.35 0.62
C THR A 39 -3.93 11.40 -0.20
N ARG A 40 -4.48 12.60 -0.42
CA ARG A 40 -5.78 12.83 -1.07
C ARG A 40 -5.78 12.45 -2.54
N SER A 41 -4.67 12.62 -3.26
CA SER A 41 -4.54 12.20 -4.66
C SER A 41 -4.74 10.69 -4.81
N VAL A 42 -4.17 9.91 -3.88
CA VAL A 42 -4.25 8.45 -3.82
C VAL A 42 -5.65 7.98 -3.43
N ARG A 43 -6.33 8.68 -2.51
CA ARG A 43 -7.66 8.30 -1.99
C ARG A 43 -8.83 9.04 -2.64
N ARG A 44 -8.61 9.78 -3.73
CA ARG A 44 -9.60 10.72 -4.28
C ARG A 44 -10.93 10.02 -4.59
N GLY A 45 -11.97 10.40 -3.84
CA GLY A 45 -13.34 9.89 -4.01
C GLY A 45 -13.52 8.41 -3.67
N SER A 46 -12.57 7.76 -2.98
CA SER A 46 -12.77 6.41 -2.44
C SER A 46 -13.52 6.53 -1.11
N ARG A 47 -14.62 5.81 -0.96
CA ARG A 47 -15.25 5.56 0.33
C ARG A 47 -14.68 4.25 0.85
N THR A 48 -13.97 4.32 1.97
CA THR A 48 -13.42 3.13 2.64
C THR A 48 -14.55 2.27 3.20
N ASN A 49 -15.63 2.90 3.66
CA ASN A 49 -16.80 2.21 4.21
C ASN A 49 -17.46 1.31 3.16
N ALA A 50 -17.78 0.10 3.58
CA ALA A 50 -18.53 -0.88 2.79
C ALA A 50 -20.05 -0.66 2.84
N GLU A 51 -20.50 0.34 3.61
CA GLU A 51 -21.87 0.80 3.63
C GLU A 51 -22.38 1.17 2.22
N PRO A 52 -23.63 0.78 1.90
CA PRO A 52 -24.32 1.28 0.73
C PRO A 52 -24.32 2.81 0.69
N ASN A 53 -24.46 3.36 -0.52
CA ASN A 53 -24.71 4.79 -0.64
C ASN A 53 -26.05 5.13 0.04
N ILE A 54 -26.06 6.19 0.85
CA ILE A 54 -27.21 6.66 1.65
C ILE A 54 -28.39 7.09 0.75
N HIS A 55 -28.16 7.24 -0.56
CA HIS A 55 -29.21 7.58 -1.51
C HIS A 55 -30.32 6.51 -1.53
N PRO A 56 -31.60 6.87 -1.37
CA PRO A 56 -32.73 5.92 -1.27
C PRO A 56 -32.83 4.91 -2.42
N ASP A 57 -32.43 5.32 -3.63
CA ASP A 57 -32.44 4.43 -4.81
C ASP A 57 -31.26 3.44 -4.87
N THR A 58 -30.38 3.41 -3.86
CA THR A 58 -29.23 2.50 -3.84
C THR A 58 -29.68 1.10 -3.46
N LYS A 59 -30.01 0.30 -4.47
CA LYS A 59 -30.50 -1.08 -4.29
C LYS A 59 -29.38 -2.13 -4.25
N ARG A 60 -28.13 -1.76 -4.56
CA ARG A 60 -27.01 -2.70 -4.69
C ARG A 60 -25.68 -2.05 -4.36
N THR A 61 -24.79 -2.85 -3.78
CA THR A 61 -23.37 -2.52 -3.61
C THR A 61 -22.53 -3.20 -4.70
N TYR A 62 -21.57 -2.47 -5.25
CA TYR A 62 -20.72 -2.90 -6.37
C TYR A 62 -19.34 -3.32 -5.83
N TRP A 63 -18.87 -4.52 -6.15
CA TRP A 63 -17.63 -5.10 -5.58
C TRP A 63 -16.37 -4.28 -5.88
N PHE A 64 -16.22 -3.84 -7.14
CA PHE A 64 -15.11 -3.02 -7.62
C PHE A 64 -15.38 -1.52 -7.53
N ARG A 65 -16.32 -1.09 -6.68
CA ARG A 65 -16.54 0.33 -6.39
C ARG A 65 -15.20 0.96 -5.99
N SER A 66 -14.86 2.05 -6.68
CA SER A 66 -13.62 2.81 -6.49
C SER A 66 -12.33 2.16 -6.98
N ARG A 67 -12.37 0.94 -7.52
CA ARG A 67 -11.18 0.13 -7.89
C ARG A 67 -11.03 -0.14 -9.36
N LEU A 68 -12.15 -0.21 -10.08
CA LEU A 68 -12.14 -0.46 -11.51
C LEU A 68 -11.90 0.84 -12.28
N MET A 69 -10.82 0.84 -13.06
CA MET A 69 -10.39 1.95 -13.91
C MET A 69 -10.43 1.55 -15.38
N CYS A 70 -10.75 2.51 -16.24
CA CYS A 70 -10.62 2.35 -17.68
C CYS A 70 -9.16 2.55 -18.09
N ASP A 71 -8.59 1.58 -18.80
CA ASP A 71 -7.21 1.65 -19.28
C ASP A 71 -7.01 2.70 -20.40
N HIS A 72 -8.10 3.11 -21.06
CA HIS A 72 -8.08 4.05 -22.18
C HIS A 72 -8.20 5.53 -21.79
N CYS A 73 -8.68 5.83 -20.58
CA CYS A 73 -8.85 7.23 -20.14
C CYS A 73 -8.52 7.48 -18.68
N ASP A 74 -7.99 6.48 -17.96
CA ASP A 74 -7.65 6.54 -16.54
C ASP A 74 -8.79 7.04 -15.64
N ARG A 75 -10.03 6.91 -16.11
CA ARG A 75 -11.23 7.26 -15.33
C ARG A 75 -11.78 6.02 -14.65
N ARG A 76 -12.26 6.22 -13.44
CA ARG A 76 -12.99 5.20 -12.69
C ARG A 76 -14.28 4.83 -13.39
N MET A 77 -14.50 3.54 -13.58
CA MET A 77 -15.76 3.02 -14.09
C MET A 77 -16.79 2.98 -12.95
N PHE A 78 -18.05 3.29 -13.26
CA PHE A 78 -19.11 3.29 -12.25
C PHE A 78 -20.09 2.15 -12.49
N GLY A 79 -20.65 1.63 -11.40
CA GLY A 79 -21.61 0.54 -11.43
C GLY A 79 -22.95 0.96 -12.03
N LYS A 80 -23.49 0.12 -12.91
CA LYS A 80 -24.84 0.23 -13.46
C LYS A 80 -25.48 -1.15 -13.47
N THR A 81 -26.65 -1.25 -12.86
CA THR A 81 -27.45 -2.49 -12.88
C THR A 81 -28.37 -2.45 -14.09
N ARG A 82 -28.42 -3.55 -14.86
CA ARG A 82 -29.34 -3.76 -15.97
C ARG A 82 -30.09 -5.07 -15.77
N ARG A 83 -31.41 -5.00 -15.62
CA ARG A 83 -32.26 -6.14 -15.25
C ARG A 83 -31.71 -6.81 -13.98
N VAL A 84 -31.16 -8.02 -14.10
CA VAL A 84 -30.63 -8.84 -13.01
C VAL A 84 -29.10 -8.75 -12.88
N ALA A 85 -28.40 -8.22 -13.89
CA ALA A 85 -26.94 -8.23 -13.92
C ALA A 85 -26.33 -6.85 -13.60
N ALA A 86 -25.24 -6.87 -12.84
CA ALA A 86 -24.42 -5.70 -12.58
C ALA A 86 -23.33 -5.55 -13.64
N TYR A 87 -23.13 -4.31 -14.08
CA TYR A 87 -22.10 -3.92 -15.04
C TYR A 87 -21.32 -2.74 -14.50
N TYR A 88 -20.09 -2.58 -14.96
CA TYR A 88 -19.36 -1.33 -14.85
C TYR A 88 -19.30 -0.64 -16.20
N VAL A 89 -19.38 0.69 -16.18
CA VAL A 89 -19.46 1.51 -17.37
C VAL A 89 -18.32 2.51 -17.38
N CYS A 90 -17.61 2.55 -18.50
CA CYS A 90 -16.80 3.71 -18.86
C CYS A 90 -17.68 4.59 -19.75
N GLN A 91 -17.96 5.83 -19.32
CA GLN A 91 -18.74 6.80 -20.09
C GLN A 91 -18.18 8.21 -19.86
N PRO A 92 -17.01 8.56 -20.45
CA PRO A 92 -16.56 9.94 -20.53
C PRO A 92 -17.65 10.84 -21.14
N LYS A 93 -17.79 12.06 -20.61
CA LYS A 93 -18.65 13.08 -21.20
C LYS A 93 -18.18 13.41 -22.62
N LYS A 94 -19.10 13.84 -23.50
CA LYS A 94 -18.75 14.31 -24.85
C LYS A 94 -17.62 15.35 -24.77
N GLY A 95 -16.61 15.22 -25.64
CA GLY A 95 -15.41 16.07 -25.66
C GLY A 95 -14.39 15.85 -24.54
N ASN A 96 -14.62 14.90 -23.63
CA ASN A 96 -13.70 14.58 -22.52
C ASN A 96 -13.06 13.18 -22.65
N ALA A 97 -13.34 12.47 -23.73
CA ALA A 97 -12.68 11.23 -24.08
C ALA A 97 -11.35 11.55 -24.78
N PRO A 98 -10.24 10.92 -24.38
CA PRO A 98 -8.98 11.06 -25.10
C PRO A 98 -9.08 10.47 -26.50
N GLU A 99 -8.21 10.93 -27.39
CA GLU A 99 -8.06 10.38 -28.73
C GLU A 99 -7.67 8.89 -28.65
N GLY A 100 -8.30 8.04 -29.46
CA GLY A 100 -8.10 6.58 -29.40
C GLY A 100 -8.97 5.83 -28.37
N HIS A 101 -9.81 6.52 -27.58
CA HIS A 101 -10.74 5.83 -26.68
C HIS A 101 -11.79 5.02 -27.48
N PRO A 102 -11.95 3.72 -27.23
CA PRO A 102 -12.80 2.87 -28.06
C PRO A 102 -14.30 3.25 -27.98
N ASN A 103 -14.99 2.94 -29.08
CA ASN A 103 -16.45 3.03 -29.26
C ASN A 103 -17.08 4.44 -29.15
N GLY A 104 -16.35 5.52 -29.41
CA GLY A 104 -16.93 6.87 -29.55
C GLY A 104 -17.65 7.40 -28.30
N GLY A 105 -17.43 6.82 -27.12
CA GLY A 105 -18.02 7.34 -25.88
C GLY A 105 -18.07 6.34 -24.74
N SER A 106 -18.73 5.18 -24.88
CA SER A 106 -19.01 4.31 -23.73
C SER A 106 -19.04 2.80 -23.98
N PHE A 107 -18.57 2.03 -23.00
CA PHE A 107 -18.64 0.57 -23.02
C PHE A 107 -18.85 -0.02 -21.62
N PHE A 108 -19.24 -1.30 -21.60
CA PHE A 108 -19.68 -2.03 -20.41
C PHE A 108 -18.80 -3.28 -20.20
N VAL A 109 -18.60 -3.64 -18.95
CA VAL A 109 -18.06 -4.94 -18.53
C VAL A 109 -18.95 -5.51 -17.43
N ARG A 110 -19.21 -6.82 -17.47
CA ARG A 110 -20.07 -7.48 -16.47
C ARG A 110 -19.29 -7.67 -15.17
N GLU A 111 -19.92 -7.41 -14.03
CA GLU A 111 -19.30 -7.58 -12.71
C GLU A 111 -18.91 -9.03 -12.44
N GLN A 112 -19.77 -9.99 -12.84
CA GLN A 112 -19.50 -11.43 -12.66
C GLN A 112 -18.22 -11.88 -13.34
N ASP A 113 -18.00 -11.46 -14.59
CA ASP A 113 -16.81 -11.86 -15.36
C ASP A 113 -15.53 -11.31 -14.70
N LEU A 114 -15.62 -10.18 -14.00
CA LEU A 114 -14.51 -9.63 -13.22
C LEU A 114 -14.29 -10.40 -11.90
N LEU A 115 -15.36 -10.79 -11.20
CA LEU A 115 -15.24 -11.56 -9.95
C LEU A 115 -14.61 -12.92 -10.18
N THR A 116 -15.03 -13.65 -11.20
CA THR A 116 -14.47 -14.96 -11.54
C THR A 116 -12.95 -14.90 -11.82
N HIS A 117 -12.50 -13.87 -12.53
CA HIS A 117 -11.07 -13.65 -12.77
C HIS A 117 -10.33 -13.18 -11.51
N LEU A 118 -10.96 -12.37 -10.66
CA LEU A 118 -10.38 -12.00 -9.38
C LEU A 118 -10.15 -13.21 -8.48
N ASP A 119 -11.12 -14.12 -8.37
CA ASP A 119 -10.95 -15.36 -7.60
C ASP A 119 -9.81 -16.20 -8.17
N THR A 120 -9.72 -16.32 -9.50
CA THR A 120 -8.63 -17.05 -10.16
C THR A 120 -7.28 -16.40 -9.83
N PHE A 121 -7.20 -15.08 -9.94
CA PHE A 121 -6.01 -14.30 -9.63
C PHE A 121 -5.54 -14.48 -8.18
N LEU A 122 -6.45 -14.29 -7.21
CA LEU A 122 -6.13 -14.41 -5.79
C LEU A 122 -5.68 -15.83 -5.45
N ASN A 123 -6.37 -16.85 -5.96
CA ASN A 123 -6.06 -18.24 -5.65
C ASN A 123 -4.78 -18.76 -6.33
N GLN A 124 -4.40 -18.22 -7.49
CA GLN A 124 -3.20 -18.67 -8.20
C GLN A 124 -1.95 -17.88 -7.79
N HIS A 125 -2.07 -16.56 -7.70
CA HIS A 125 -0.91 -15.67 -7.57
C HIS A 125 -0.68 -15.15 -6.15
N VAL A 126 -1.71 -15.14 -5.28
CA VAL A 126 -1.61 -14.54 -3.94
C VAL A 126 -1.69 -15.58 -2.82
N PHE A 127 -2.68 -16.46 -2.84
CA PHE A 127 -2.92 -17.47 -1.80
C PHE A 127 -2.56 -18.90 -2.23
N GLY A 128 -2.18 -19.08 -3.50
CA GLY A 128 -1.81 -20.38 -4.05
C GLY A 128 -0.51 -20.94 -3.50
N ALA A 129 -0.41 -22.27 -3.40
CA ALA A 129 0.77 -22.95 -2.87
C ALA A 129 2.07 -22.66 -3.68
N TYR A 130 1.94 -22.45 -5.00
CA TYR A 130 3.08 -22.22 -5.91
C TYR A 130 3.35 -20.74 -6.21
N ARG A 131 2.75 -19.83 -5.43
CA ARG A 131 2.87 -18.38 -5.62
C ARG A 131 4.32 -17.88 -5.63
N ARG A 132 5.20 -18.50 -4.83
CA ARG A 132 6.62 -18.13 -4.77
C ARG A 132 7.33 -18.41 -6.10
N THR A 133 7.06 -19.56 -6.71
CA THR A 133 7.67 -19.97 -7.98
C THR A 133 7.31 -19.00 -9.11
N LEU A 134 6.10 -18.42 -9.08
CA LEU A 134 5.65 -17.41 -10.03
C LEU A 134 6.34 -16.04 -9.87
N LEU A 135 6.98 -15.79 -8.71
CA LEU A 135 7.69 -14.54 -8.41
C LEU A 135 9.21 -14.62 -8.63
N THR A 136 9.81 -15.81 -8.61
CA THR A 136 11.27 -16.03 -8.62
C THR A 136 11.99 -15.82 -9.96
N ALA A 137 11.36 -15.18 -10.96
CA ALA A 137 12.10 -14.72 -12.13
C ALA A 137 12.82 -13.41 -11.77
N ASP A 138 14.16 -13.51 -11.64
CA ASP A 138 15.15 -12.48 -11.34
C ASP A 138 15.28 -12.03 -9.88
N ASN A 139 16.43 -12.34 -9.24
CA ASN A 139 16.81 -11.59 -8.03
C ASN A 139 18.33 -11.45 -7.76
N PRO A 140 18.94 -10.29 -8.10
CA PRO A 140 20.22 -9.80 -7.59
C PRO A 140 20.11 -8.79 -6.40
N GLU A 141 18.96 -8.68 -5.73
CA GLU A 141 18.58 -7.56 -4.84
C GLU A 141 19.15 -7.61 -3.42
N GLU A 142 19.65 -8.75 -2.91
CA GLU A 142 20.15 -8.84 -1.51
C GLU A 142 21.28 -7.84 -1.22
N ARG A 143 22.20 -7.65 -2.19
CA ARG A 143 23.29 -6.67 -2.06
C ARG A 143 22.79 -5.22 -2.12
N ALA A 144 21.78 -4.97 -2.95
CA ALA A 144 21.15 -3.66 -3.05
C ALA A 144 20.41 -3.31 -1.75
N GLU A 145 19.77 -4.29 -1.13
CA GLU A 145 19.08 -4.14 0.14
C GLU A 145 20.04 -3.82 1.29
N HIS A 146 21.12 -4.59 1.43
CA HIS A 146 22.16 -4.28 2.42
C HIS A 146 22.78 -2.89 2.22
N ALA A 147 23.04 -2.48 0.97
CA ALA A 147 23.56 -1.14 0.68
C ALA A 147 22.58 -0.03 1.07
N ARG A 148 21.28 -0.21 0.81
CA ARG A 148 20.22 0.74 1.23
C ARG A 148 20.15 0.83 2.76
N GLN A 149 20.24 -0.29 3.46
CA GLN A 149 20.23 -0.35 4.93
C GLN A 149 21.42 0.38 5.53
N GLN A 150 22.63 0.15 5.01
CA GLN A 150 23.85 0.85 5.45
C GLN A 150 23.72 2.37 5.24
N LYS A 151 23.10 2.80 4.14
CA LYS A 151 22.86 4.22 3.87
C LYS A 151 21.90 4.84 4.89
N LEU A 152 20.81 4.15 5.24
CA LEU A 152 19.88 4.58 6.29
C LEU A 152 20.55 4.69 7.66
N SER A 153 21.34 3.68 8.06
CA SER A 153 22.04 3.70 9.35
C SER A 153 23.07 4.84 9.42
N MET A 154 23.81 5.08 8.33
CA MET A 154 24.75 6.20 8.25
C MET A 154 24.06 7.56 8.37
N LEU A 155 22.95 7.78 7.66
CA LEU A 155 22.21 9.05 7.72
C LEU A 155 21.65 9.29 9.13
N ARG A 156 21.08 8.27 9.76
CA ARG A 156 20.58 8.36 11.15
C ARG A 156 21.70 8.69 12.14
N ALA A 157 22.88 8.09 11.98
CA ALA A 157 24.05 8.40 12.80
C ALA A 157 24.53 9.85 12.60
N GLN A 158 24.54 10.36 11.37
CA GLN A 158 24.89 11.75 11.07
C GLN A 158 23.90 12.74 11.70
N ILE A 159 22.59 12.46 11.65
CA ILE A 159 21.57 13.29 12.31
C ILE A 159 21.80 13.31 13.82
N ALA A 160 22.03 12.16 14.44
CA ALA A 160 22.29 12.06 15.88
C ALA A 160 23.56 12.84 16.29
N ASP A 161 24.60 12.85 15.46
CA ASP A 161 25.81 13.64 15.68
C ASP A 161 25.56 15.15 15.59
N VAL A 162 24.82 15.63 14.57
CA VAL A 162 24.43 17.05 14.46
C VAL A 162 23.60 17.48 15.68
N GLU A 163 22.65 16.66 16.11
CA GLU A 163 21.83 16.94 17.30
C GLU A 163 22.66 16.98 18.58
N LYS A 164 23.71 16.14 18.69
CA LYS A 164 24.67 16.20 19.79
C LYS A 164 25.47 17.50 19.77
N ARG A 165 25.97 17.92 18.60
CA ARG A 165 26.68 19.20 18.41
C ARG A 165 25.81 20.40 18.78
N MET A 166 24.53 20.39 18.39
CA MET A 166 23.55 21.42 18.77
C MET A 166 23.36 21.48 20.30
N LYS A 167 23.21 20.33 20.97
CA LYS A 167 23.06 20.26 22.44
C LYS A 167 24.32 20.74 23.16
N GLN A 168 25.51 20.40 22.66
CA GLN A 168 26.78 20.87 23.22
C GLN A 168 26.95 22.38 23.09
N LEU A 169 26.55 22.97 21.96
CA LEU A 169 26.58 24.43 21.78
C LEU A 169 25.72 25.14 22.83
N VAL A 170 24.52 24.64 23.10
CA VAL A 170 23.62 25.19 24.13
C VAL A 170 24.22 25.07 25.53
N ARG A 171 24.79 23.92 25.88
CA ARG A 171 25.43 23.73 27.20
C ARG A 171 26.63 24.67 27.40
N ASN A 172 27.44 24.88 26.37
CA ASN A 172 28.59 25.78 26.47
C ASN A 172 28.14 27.25 26.68
N LEU A 173 27.00 27.64 26.10
CA LEU A 173 26.39 28.95 26.30
C LEU A 173 25.89 29.18 27.74
N GLU A 174 25.38 28.13 28.41
CA GLU A 174 24.92 28.23 29.81
C GLU A 174 26.06 28.54 30.80
N VAL A 175 27.31 28.28 30.43
CA VAL A 175 28.50 28.43 31.28
C VAL A 175 29.22 29.77 31.05
N LEU A 176 28.91 30.50 29.98
CA LEU A 176 29.57 31.76 29.64
C LEU A 176 28.92 32.94 30.39
N ASP A 177 29.70 33.61 31.25
CA ASP A 177 29.25 34.74 32.08
C ASP A 177 29.34 36.12 31.38
N SER A 178 29.95 36.21 30.19
CA SER A 178 30.09 37.46 29.44
C SER A 178 29.85 37.24 27.94
N SER A 179 28.85 37.93 27.39
CA SER A 179 28.45 37.81 25.98
C SER A 179 28.81 39.06 25.19
N ASP A 180 29.90 39.00 24.42
CA ASP A 180 30.25 40.02 23.43
C ASP A 180 29.35 39.89 22.19
N ARG A 181 29.06 41.03 21.52
CA ARG A 181 28.13 41.07 20.36
C ARG A 181 28.60 40.20 19.19
N GLU A 182 29.91 40.10 18.98
CA GLU A 182 30.56 39.28 17.95
C GLU A 182 30.37 37.79 18.24
N LEU A 183 30.61 37.36 19.49
CA LEU A 183 30.37 35.99 19.94
C LEU A 183 28.90 35.55 19.75
N VAL A 184 27.95 36.45 20.01
CA VAL A 184 26.52 36.18 19.78
C VAL A 184 26.21 36.02 18.28
N ALA A 185 26.87 36.79 17.41
CA ALA A 185 26.70 36.66 15.97
C ALA A 185 27.23 35.30 15.46
N ASP A 186 28.45 34.92 15.86
CA ASP A 186 29.08 33.64 15.50
C ASP A 186 28.26 32.44 15.97
N ILE A 187 27.69 32.52 17.17
CA ILE A 187 26.83 31.47 17.73
C ILE A 187 25.54 31.32 16.94
N ASN A 188 24.92 32.44 16.54
CA ASN A 188 23.72 32.42 15.72
C ASN A 188 24.03 31.84 14.34
N GLU A 189 25.14 32.23 13.72
CA GLU A 189 25.62 31.66 12.46
C GLU A 189 25.81 30.14 12.60
N ARG A 190 26.58 29.68 13.59
CA ARG A 190 26.81 28.25 13.82
C ARG A 190 25.52 27.48 14.09
N ARG A 191 24.56 28.07 14.81
CA ARG A 191 23.24 27.47 15.06
C ARG A 191 22.43 27.37 13.77
N THR A 192 22.50 28.35 12.87
CA THR A 192 21.84 28.29 11.57
C THR A 192 22.47 27.22 10.67
N GLU A 193 23.80 27.11 10.65
CA GLU A 193 24.51 26.05 9.92
C GLU A 193 24.07 24.65 10.37
N LEU A 194 24.11 24.37 11.68
CA LEU A 194 23.72 23.06 12.21
C LEU A 194 22.24 22.75 11.95
N LYS A 195 21.36 23.76 11.99
CA LYS A 195 19.95 23.58 11.60
C LYS A 195 19.82 23.23 10.12
N ASN A 196 20.53 23.93 9.24
CA ASN A 196 20.51 23.65 7.80
C ASN A 196 21.08 22.26 7.50
N GLU A 197 22.18 21.86 8.14
CA GLU A 197 22.76 20.52 8.04
C GLU A 197 21.75 19.45 8.47
N ARG A 198 21.07 19.65 9.61
CA ARG A 198 20.01 18.74 10.09
C ARG A 198 18.85 18.63 9.09
N THR A 199 18.36 19.75 8.57
CA THR A 199 17.26 19.76 7.58
C THR A 199 17.66 19.00 6.32
N GLN A 200 18.86 19.23 5.77
CA GLN A 200 19.34 18.52 4.60
C GLN A 200 19.51 17.00 4.85
N LEU A 201 19.96 16.60 6.03
CA LEU A 201 20.07 15.18 6.39
C LEU A 201 18.70 14.53 6.54
N LEU A 202 17.71 15.24 7.10
CA LEU A 202 16.32 14.74 7.20
C LEU A 202 15.68 14.58 5.82
N GLU A 203 15.87 15.53 4.91
CA GLU A 203 15.40 15.42 3.52
C GLU A 203 16.03 14.22 2.79
N LYS A 204 17.35 14.01 2.97
CA LYS A 204 18.05 12.83 2.44
C LYS A 204 17.52 11.54 3.04
N LEU A 205 17.22 11.53 4.34
CA LEU A 205 16.65 10.37 5.02
C LEU A 205 15.26 10.05 4.47
N GLU A 206 14.37 11.04 4.34
CA GLU A 206 13.01 10.85 3.78
C GLU A 206 13.08 10.32 2.34
N ALA A 207 14.01 10.82 1.53
CA ALA A 207 14.21 10.34 0.16
C ALA A 207 14.62 8.86 0.12
N VAL A 208 15.59 8.44 0.95
CA VAL A 208 16.04 7.04 1.01
C VAL A 208 14.96 6.14 1.63
N GLU A 209 14.23 6.59 2.65
CA GLU A 209 13.13 5.84 3.23
C GLU A 209 11.98 5.63 2.23
N THR A 210 11.71 6.63 1.39
CA THR A 210 10.73 6.51 0.29
C THR A 210 11.20 5.51 -0.76
N GLU A 211 12.49 5.53 -1.12
CA GLU A 211 13.10 4.57 -2.05
C GLU A 211 13.00 3.13 -1.50
N VAL A 212 13.36 2.94 -0.22
CA VAL A 212 13.28 1.63 0.45
C VAL A 212 11.83 1.14 0.54
N ALA A 213 10.88 2.01 0.87
CA ALA A 213 9.46 1.64 0.92
C ALA A 213 8.89 1.23 -0.44
N GLN A 214 9.48 1.71 -1.54
CA GLN A 214 9.07 1.37 -2.91
C GLN A 214 9.88 0.24 -3.53
N ALA A 215 10.98 -0.18 -2.90
CA ALA A 215 11.82 -1.26 -3.38
C ALA A 215 11.01 -2.58 -3.48
N PRO A 216 11.16 -3.36 -4.56
CA PRO A 216 10.57 -4.68 -4.65
C PRO A 216 11.04 -5.57 -3.50
N ASN A 217 10.10 -6.25 -2.84
CA ASN A 217 10.42 -7.28 -1.84
C ASN A 217 9.50 -8.50 -2.06
N PRO A 218 9.96 -9.54 -2.79
CA PRO A 218 9.18 -10.75 -3.01
C PRO A 218 8.93 -11.54 -1.73
N ASN A 219 9.73 -11.33 -0.67
CA ASN A 219 9.61 -12.07 0.59
C ASN A 219 8.33 -11.73 1.37
N LEU A 220 7.68 -10.60 1.07
CA LEU A 220 6.40 -10.21 1.69
C LEU A 220 5.30 -11.25 1.46
N ILE A 221 5.40 -12.06 0.41
CA ILE A 221 4.37 -13.07 0.11
C ILE A 221 4.36 -14.22 1.13
N ASP A 222 5.48 -14.52 1.79
CA ASP A 222 5.57 -15.67 2.71
C ASP A 222 4.81 -15.44 4.00
N ALA A 223 4.64 -14.18 4.40
CA ALA A 223 3.91 -13.82 5.60
C ALA A 223 2.39 -13.99 5.45
N LEU A 224 1.88 -14.18 4.22
CA LEU A 224 0.45 -14.37 3.97
C LEU A 224 0.05 -15.85 4.11
N PRO A 225 -1.19 -16.19 4.50
CA PRO A 225 -1.66 -17.58 4.49
C PRO A 225 -1.69 -18.15 3.08
N THR A 226 -1.57 -19.47 2.96
CA THR A 226 -1.93 -20.21 1.75
C THR A 226 -3.31 -20.83 1.95
N GLY A 227 -4.09 -20.90 0.87
CA GLY A 227 -5.47 -21.37 0.96
C GLY A 227 -6.30 -21.02 -0.26
N TYR A 228 -7.62 -21.12 -0.07
CA TYR A 228 -8.61 -20.80 -1.08
C TYR A 228 -9.50 -19.65 -0.63
N VAL A 229 -9.84 -18.78 -1.58
CA VAL A 229 -10.73 -17.63 -1.40
C VAL A 229 -11.83 -17.70 -2.46
N ASN A 230 -13.06 -17.48 -2.02
CA ASN A 230 -14.21 -17.19 -2.87
C ASN A 230 -14.79 -15.83 -2.46
N VAL A 231 -14.58 -14.83 -3.31
CA VAL A 231 -15.02 -13.45 -3.05
C VAL A 231 -16.55 -13.32 -3.05
N GLU A 232 -17.26 -14.13 -3.82
CA GLU A 232 -18.73 -14.04 -3.93
C GLU A 232 -19.45 -14.61 -2.70
N GLU A 233 -18.86 -15.61 -2.05
CA GLU A 233 -19.42 -16.26 -0.86
C GLU A 233 -19.08 -15.52 0.44
N MET A 234 -18.07 -14.64 0.44
CA MET A 234 -17.68 -13.93 1.64
C MET A 234 -18.55 -12.69 1.93
N PRO A 235 -18.66 -12.28 3.22
CA PRO A 235 -19.31 -11.03 3.57
C PRO A 235 -18.68 -9.84 2.83
N TYR A 236 -19.52 -8.98 2.24
CA TYR A 236 -19.07 -7.83 1.46
C TYR A 236 -18.08 -6.91 2.21
N GLU A 237 -18.32 -6.71 3.50
CA GLU A 237 -17.42 -5.99 4.42
C GLU A 237 -16.01 -6.60 4.45
N LEU A 238 -15.92 -7.92 4.56
CA LEU A 238 -14.65 -8.64 4.61
C LEU A 238 -13.91 -8.57 3.27
N ALA A 239 -14.63 -8.72 2.15
CA ALA A 239 -14.03 -8.54 0.83
C ALA A 239 -13.49 -7.12 0.63
N ARG A 240 -14.24 -6.11 1.11
CA ARG A 240 -13.80 -4.72 1.03
C ARG A 240 -12.54 -4.48 1.86
N GLN A 241 -12.48 -5.00 3.09
CA GLN A 241 -11.28 -4.98 3.92
C GLN A 241 -10.11 -5.65 3.21
N LEU A 242 -10.34 -6.82 2.60
CA LEU A 242 -9.33 -7.55 1.85
C LEU A 242 -8.81 -6.69 0.69
N PHE A 243 -9.70 -6.13 -0.12
CA PHE A 243 -9.30 -5.30 -1.25
C PHE A 243 -8.60 -4.00 -0.84
N ASP A 244 -8.91 -3.43 0.33
CA ASP A 244 -8.22 -2.24 0.86
C ASP A 244 -6.83 -2.60 1.36
N ALA A 245 -6.70 -3.71 2.09
CA ALA A 245 -5.42 -4.15 2.63
C ALA A 245 -4.42 -4.58 1.56
N PHE A 246 -4.91 -5.17 0.46
CA PHE A 246 -4.11 -5.56 -0.69
C PHE A 246 -4.03 -4.47 -1.78
N ARG A 247 -4.59 -3.29 -1.54
CA ARG A 247 -4.64 -2.15 -2.48
C ARG A 247 -5.05 -2.60 -3.90
N LEU A 248 -6.10 -3.41 -3.98
CA LEU A 248 -6.55 -4.00 -5.24
C LEU A 248 -6.91 -2.91 -6.26
N GLU A 249 -6.23 -2.95 -7.39
CA GLU A 249 -6.53 -2.16 -8.58
C GLU A 249 -6.97 -3.09 -9.70
N VAL A 250 -8.02 -2.69 -10.42
CA VAL A 250 -8.49 -3.43 -11.60
C VAL A 250 -8.52 -2.47 -12.77
N ARG A 251 -7.83 -2.81 -13.86
CA ARG A 251 -7.87 -2.04 -15.10
C ARG A 251 -8.54 -2.85 -16.19
N HIS A 252 -9.55 -2.26 -16.82
CA HIS A 252 -10.24 -2.88 -17.93
C HIS A 252 -9.78 -2.26 -19.25
N ASN A 253 -9.21 -3.10 -20.12
CA ASN A 253 -8.84 -2.73 -21.48
C ASN A 253 -9.91 -3.24 -22.46
N LYS A 254 -10.67 -2.32 -23.04
CA LYS A 254 -11.74 -2.66 -23.99
C LYS A 254 -11.22 -3.20 -25.33
N THR A 255 -10.09 -2.69 -25.83
CA THR A 255 -9.52 -3.07 -27.14
C THR A 255 -9.00 -4.49 -27.12
N HIS A 256 -8.28 -4.87 -26.06
CA HIS A 256 -7.76 -6.24 -25.88
C HIS A 256 -8.76 -7.20 -25.24
N HIS A 257 -9.96 -6.72 -24.89
CA HIS A 257 -10.94 -7.48 -24.13
C HIS A 257 -10.31 -8.14 -22.90
N SER A 258 -9.56 -7.38 -22.11
CA SER A 258 -8.84 -7.92 -20.96
C SER A 258 -9.07 -7.10 -19.69
N ALA A 259 -8.90 -7.75 -18.55
CA ALA A 259 -8.83 -7.13 -17.24
C ALA A 259 -7.48 -7.44 -16.60
N ARG A 260 -6.76 -6.40 -16.22
CA ARG A 260 -5.56 -6.48 -15.39
C ARG A 260 -5.94 -6.37 -13.93
N TYR A 261 -5.47 -7.30 -13.12
CA TYR A 261 -5.55 -7.23 -11.67
C TYR A 261 -4.18 -6.92 -11.12
N ARG A 262 -4.11 -5.98 -10.19
CA ARG A 262 -2.91 -5.61 -9.46
C ARG A 262 -3.22 -5.58 -7.98
N VAL A 263 -2.41 -6.26 -7.18
CA VAL A 263 -2.38 -6.08 -5.73
C VAL A 263 -1.01 -5.57 -5.31
N THR A 264 -1.01 -4.66 -4.35
CA THR A 264 0.20 -4.08 -3.78
C THR A 264 0.19 -4.30 -2.28
N ILE A 265 1.14 -5.07 -1.80
CA ILE A 265 1.39 -5.32 -0.38
C ILE A 265 2.61 -4.49 0.00
N THR A 266 2.48 -3.64 1.01
CA THR A 266 3.62 -2.87 1.54
C THR A 266 4.02 -3.44 2.89
N GLY A 267 5.32 -3.37 3.22
CA GLY A 267 5.82 -3.76 4.53
C GLY A 267 5.03 -3.21 5.71
N GLN A 268 4.78 -1.90 5.68
CA GLN A 268 3.98 -1.19 6.68
C GLN A 268 2.53 -1.70 6.80
N GLY A 269 1.98 -2.26 5.72
CA GLY A 269 0.59 -2.75 5.65
C GLY A 269 0.47 -4.26 5.90
N LEU A 270 1.59 -4.99 5.96
CA LEU A 270 1.62 -6.44 5.91
C LEU A 270 0.86 -7.09 7.07
N GLN A 271 1.03 -6.59 8.29
CA GLN A 271 0.36 -7.13 9.47
C GLN A 271 -1.17 -7.01 9.38
N LEU A 272 -1.68 -5.92 8.81
CA LEU A 272 -3.11 -5.75 8.56
C LEU A 272 -3.58 -6.69 7.44
N ALA A 273 -2.84 -6.74 6.33
CA ALA A 273 -3.14 -7.63 5.20
C ALA A 273 -3.17 -9.10 5.63
N ASN A 274 -2.21 -9.53 6.45
CA ASN A 274 -2.13 -10.90 6.95
C ASN A 274 -3.34 -11.26 7.84
N ARG A 275 -3.69 -10.40 8.81
CA ARG A 275 -4.86 -10.61 9.67
C ARG A 275 -6.17 -10.71 8.90
N ILE A 276 -6.35 -9.86 7.88
CA ILE A 276 -7.56 -9.89 7.03
C ILE A 276 -7.54 -11.14 6.14
N ALA A 277 -6.39 -11.50 5.57
CA ALA A 277 -6.24 -12.71 4.76
C ALA A 277 -6.60 -13.96 5.56
N HIS A 278 -6.13 -14.10 6.81
CA HIS A 278 -6.50 -15.24 7.67
C HIS A 278 -8.01 -15.37 7.93
N ARG A 279 -8.76 -14.27 7.88
CA ARG A 279 -10.23 -14.29 8.02
C ARG A 279 -10.94 -14.61 6.70
N ALA A 280 -10.31 -14.30 5.57
CA ALA A 280 -10.87 -14.43 4.24
C ALA A 280 -10.52 -15.76 3.55
N VAL A 281 -9.39 -16.36 3.91
CA VAL A 281 -8.84 -17.56 3.30
C VAL A 281 -9.31 -18.79 4.06
N ALA A 282 -10.01 -19.69 3.39
CA ALA A 282 -10.25 -21.03 3.90
C ALA A 282 -8.97 -21.87 3.76
N PRO A 283 -8.59 -22.65 4.79
CA PRO A 283 -7.44 -23.54 4.67
C PRO A 283 -7.67 -24.54 3.52
N VAL A 284 -6.63 -24.82 2.73
CA VAL A 284 -6.71 -25.91 1.74
C VAL A 284 -7.04 -27.19 2.52
N PRO A 285 -8.08 -27.97 2.14
CA PRO A 285 -8.25 -29.29 2.70
C PRO A 285 -6.96 -30.06 2.42
N HIS A 286 -6.21 -30.42 3.46
CA HIS A 286 -5.19 -31.45 3.33
C HIS A 286 -5.92 -32.67 2.78
N VAL A 287 -5.65 -33.03 1.52
CA VAL A 287 -5.98 -34.37 1.03
C VAL A 287 -5.18 -35.30 1.92
N ALA A 288 -5.85 -35.89 2.91
CA ALA A 288 -5.28 -36.96 3.69
C ALA A 288 -4.76 -37.98 2.68
N ALA A 289 -3.46 -38.30 2.77
CA ALA A 289 -2.89 -39.40 2.04
C ALA A 289 -3.83 -40.61 2.19
N PRO A 290 -4.02 -41.45 1.16
CA PRO A 290 -4.85 -42.63 1.29
C PRO A 290 -4.29 -43.43 2.47
N THR A 291 -5.09 -43.55 3.53
CA THR A 291 -4.79 -44.42 4.65
C THR A 291 -4.82 -45.83 4.10
N ASP A 292 -3.64 -46.35 3.79
CA ASP A 292 -3.44 -47.73 3.43
C ASP A 292 -3.93 -48.58 4.60
N GLY A 293 -4.87 -49.47 4.28
CA GLY A 293 -5.59 -50.28 5.24
C GLY A 293 -4.68 -51.32 5.88
N ASP A 294 -4.94 -51.53 7.17
CA ASP A 294 -4.73 -52.77 7.92
C ASP A 294 -3.36 -53.48 7.80
N ALA A 295 -2.49 -53.18 8.76
CA ALA A 295 -1.65 -54.21 9.37
C ALA A 295 -1.49 -53.96 10.88
N ARG A 296 -2.28 -54.72 11.65
CA ARG A 296 -2.19 -54.85 13.11
C ARG A 296 -0.83 -55.42 13.51
N ILE A 297 -0.07 -54.74 14.37
CA ILE A 297 0.85 -55.41 15.31
C ILE A 297 0.76 -54.72 16.69
N HIS A 298 0.44 -55.53 17.69
CA HIS A 298 0.43 -55.23 19.12
C HIS A 298 1.83 -54.81 19.63
N GLY A 299 1.87 -53.82 20.51
CA GLY A 299 3.10 -53.47 21.24
C GLY A 299 2.85 -52.37 22.27
N THR A 300 2.31 -52.75 23.42
CA THR A 300 2.23 -51.94 24.64
C THR A 300 3.56 -51.29 25.01
N ARG A 301 3.54 -49.97 25.25
CA ARG A 301 4.32 -49.31 26.32
C ARG A 301 3.84 -47.88 26.54
N ASP A 302 3.43 -47.62 27.78
CA ASP A 302 3.21 -46.29 28.35
C ASP A 302 4.40 -45.37 28.10
N ALA A 303 4.15 -44.21 27.52
CA ALA A 303 5.06 -43.08 27.52
C ALA A 303 4.27 -41.80 27.74
N VAL A 304 4.29 -41.32 28.99
CA VAL A 304 3.82 -39.99 29.39
C VAL A 304 4.69 -38.94 28.66
N PRO A 305 4.10 -37.92 28.01
CA PRO A 305 4.91 -36.86 27.41
C PRO A 305 5.50 -35.97 28.51
N MET A 306 6.83 -36.04 28.69
CA MET A 306 7.57 -35.02 29.45
C MET A 306 7.62 -33.73 28.62
N HIS A 307 6.92 -32.70 29.10
CA HIS A 307 7.11 -31.33 28.62
C HIS A 307 8.46 -30.80 29.12
N VAL A 308 9.44 -30.74 28.21
CA VAL A 308 10.69 -30.01 28.44
C VAL A 308 10.44 -28.55 28.08
N VAL A 309 10.40 -27.69 29.10
CA VAL A 309 10.39 -26.22 28.95
C VAL A 309 11.83 -25.77 28.68
N PRO A 310 12.13 -25.07 27.57
CA PRO A 310 13.45 -24.47 27.37
C PRO A 310 13.66 -23.29 28.32
N PRO A 311 14.88 -23.09 28.85
CA PRO A 311 15.15 -22.03 29.80
C PRO A 311 15.04 -20.64 29.16
N ALA A 312 14.39 -19.73 29.89
CA ALA A 312 14.35 -18.32 29.58
C ALA A 312 15.76 -17.70 29.68
N GLY A 313 16.16 -16.98 28.64
CA GLY A 313 17.37 -16.16 28.65
C GLY A 313 17.62 -15.54 27.29
N HIS A 314 17.33 -14.24 27.20
CA HIS A 314 17.86 -13.17 26.31
C HIS A 314 18.14 -13.51 24.82
N ASP A 315 17.57 -12.78 23.86
CA ASP A 315 18.20 -11.53 23.42
C ASP A 315 17.23 -10.44 22.92
N ILE A 316 17.56 -9.23 23.33
CA ILE A 316 17.08 -7.96 22.80
C ILE A 316 17.82 -7.76 21.47
N ASP A 317 17.11 -7.90 20.33
CA ASP A 317 17.43 -7.32 19.00
C ASP A 317 16.62 -7.97 17.84
N GLY A 318 15.89 -9.07 18.08
CA GLY A 318 15.14 -9.79 17.04
C GLY A 318 14.01 -9.00 16.35
N ASN A 319 13.42 -8.03 17.04
CA ASN A 319 12.31 -7.24 16.50
C ASN A 319 12.76 -6.28 15.38
N SER A 320 14.01 -5.82 15.40
CA SER A 320 14.55 -4.95 14.34
C SER A 320 14.90 -5.75 13.08
N THR A 321 15.46 -6.95 13.22
CA THR A 321 15.85 -7.79 12.08
C THR A 321 14.62 -8.34 11.33
N GLU A 322 13.58 -8.78 12.04
CA GLU A 322 12.32 -9.23 11.41
C GLU A 322 11.52 -8.08 10.78
N GLN A 323 11.49 -6.89 11.40
CA GLN A 323 10.83 -5.72 10.81
C GLN A 323 11.52 -5.24 9.53
N HIS A 324 12.84 -5.41 9.40
CA HIS A 324 13.60 -5.01 8.21
C HIS A 324 13.45 -5.99 7.04
N LEU A 325 13.32 -7.29 7.29
CA LEU A 325 13.04 -8.30 6.25
C LEU A 325 11.70 -8.05 5.53
N LEU A 326 10.83 -7.25 6.15
CA LEU A 326 9.51 -6.90 5.66
C LEU A 326 9.43 -5.47 5.11
N ALA A 327 10.55 -4.77 4.89
CA ALA A 327 10.55 -3.45 4.24
C ALA A 327 10.27 -3.56 2.72
N GLY A 328 9.81 -2.47 2.09
CA GLY A 328 9.52 -2.44 0.66
C GLY A 328 8.08 -2.79 0.30
N GLN A 329 7.87 -3.13 -0.97
CA GLN A 329 6.56 -3.48 -1.52
C GLN A 329 6.64 -4.69 -2.45
N LEU A 330 5.56 -5.46 -2.47
CA LEU A 330 5.32 -6.54 -3.39
C LEU A 330 4.15 -6.15 -4.29
N VAL A 331 4.40 -6.12 -5.58
CA VAL A 331 3.37 -5.88 -6.60
C VAL A 331 3.17 -7.19 -7.37
N ILE A 332 1.94 -7.69 -7.38
CA ILE A 332 1.56 -8.90 -8.12
C ILE A 332 0.53 -8.48 -9.16
N GLU A 333 0.77 -8.83 -10.42
CA GLU A 333 -0.10 -8.47 -11.53
C GLU A 333 -0.38 -9.66 -12.44
N ALA A 334 -1.59 -9.73 -12.99
CA ALA A 334 -1.93 -10.67 -14.04
C ALA A 334 -3.04 -10.12 -14.95
N ASP A 335 -2.95 -10.47 -16.22
CA ASP A 335 -3.92 -10.10 -17.26
C ASP A 335 -4.82 -11.30 -17.58
N PHE A 336 -6.14 -11.07 -17.59
CA PHE A 336 -7.14 -12.08 -17.93
C PHE A 336 -7.95 -11.66 -19.15
N ALA A 337 -8.10 -12.55 -20.12
CA ALA A 337 -8.96 -12.34 -21.26
C ALA A 337 -10.43 -12.43 -20.83
N LEU A 338 -11.19 -11.37 -21.07
CA LEU A 338 -12.64 -11.32 -20.90
C LEU A 338 -13.32 -11.93 -22.12
N SER A 339 -14.34 -12.76 -21.88
CA SER A 339 -15.12 -13.33 -22.98
C SER A 339 -15.68 -12.21 -23.85
N SER A 340 -15.33 -12.20 -25.13
CA SER A 340 -15.93 -11.31 -26.12
C SER A 340 -17.33 -11.82 -26.42
N ARG A 341 -18.31 -11.49 -25.57
CA ARG A 341 -19.70 -11.72 -25.94
C ARG A 341 -20.03 -10.77 -27.10
N ARG A 342 -20.24 -11.37 -28.27
CA ARG A 342 -20.89 -10.76 -29.43
C ARG A 342 -22.27 -10.23 -29.07
#